data_AF-A0A431L287-F1
#
_entry.id   AF-A0A431L287-F1
#
_cell.length_a   1.000
_cell.length_b   1.000
_cell.length_c   1.000
_cell.angle_alpha   90.00
_cell.angle_beta   90.00
_cell.angle_gamma   90.00
#
_symmetry.space_group_name_H-M   'P 1'
#
loop_
_entity.id
_entity.type
_entity.pdbx_description
1 polymer ?
#
loop_
_entity_poly.entity_id
_entity_poly.type
_entity_poly.pdbx_seq_one_letter_code
_entity_poly.pdbx_strand_id
1 'polypeptide(L)'
;MPSPRRRKGSAIAFSAVLALVLVVLGIGFFLLSMYMGAQNETKNATDAGALNVGKQVLNDNLVTVTIGGTAQEEFFRDVTNITIPVGNVGDGKVNLTNINRVWAKALMVAINADAAGSAAGSAASSVQAAYDGAQSLSNKLSDKLTAENNLHGYFEDYSKQNSTRMIGIDTKVVTLPGAQTWQTSLMDRAKESNIEIDPTTLPIGYNLPADYDTPTTRNPVPSGATGKTFLKGYFPLTVSGHTYWTVPFQYDGKPHLVSRTLFEAEQKPPHDLGAPWNKPVPNAFSVGGKVATKPGVTSETAMSWVQSNPRQTFPFQFPNGFIRVVLKKHTLQWTLLGVDTDSTTYRPFPVEEKESGDGVPYPLVPICATVSGTAHMAMEYIPPTLNSAINYNTPPFLPGSSPNQPMKFLLQRCQEMVPDCKMSDLVTALNECPTLPEDDDQKFFIYPLNGKIVATPKLMTPPPLGCDASADPEGDEEWSESKKYFEPNFFIEHFTCNGTPAPPFPMPIITTVSRSWKPGTGYKKGCLGELTVGHDSTANIIPGFCSCPII
;
A
#
# COMPACT_ATOMS: atom_id res chain seq x y z
N MET A 1 113.79 18.23 15.44
CA MET A 1 112.46 18.72 15.00
C MET A 1 111.72 17.57 14.31
N PRO A 2 110.67 16.98 14.90
CA PRO A 2 109.85 15.97 14.23
C PRO A 2 108.65 16.62 13.52
N SER A 3 108.40 16.23 12.27
CA SER A 3 107.24 16.68 11.49
C SER A 3 105.93 16.05 12.01
N PRO A 4 104.83 16.79 12.16
CA PRO A 4 103.54 16.21 12.52
C PRO A 4 102.92 15.49 11.31
N ARG A 5 102.87 14.15 11.35
CA ARG A 5 102.08 13.33 10.43
C ARG A 5 100.59 13.65 10.63
N ARG A 6 99.97 14.22 9.59
CA ARG A 6 98.56 14.59 9.49
C ARG A 6 97.63 13.39 9.78
N ARG A 7 96.86 13.47 10.88
CA ARG A 7 95.63 12.70 11.10
C ARG A 7 94.52 13.23 10.18
N LYS A 8 94.49 12.83 8.90
CA LYS A 8 93.41 13.19 7.95
C LYS A 8 92.43 12.04 7.64
N GLY A 9 92.71 10.81 8.06
CA GLY A 9 91.84 9.64 7.78
C GLY A 9 90.58 9.55 8.66
N SER A 10 90.62 10.05 9.90
CA SER A 10 89.52 9.90 10.86
C SER A 10 88.29 10.77 10.54
N ALA A 11 88.47 11.99 10.03
CA ALA A 11 87.36 12.88 9.66
C ALA A 11 86.61 12.42 8.39
N ILE A 12 87.33 11.82 7.43
CA ILE A 12 86.74 11.30 6.19
C ILE A 12 85.89 10.05 6.48
N ALA A 13 86.37 9.17 7.37
CA ALA A 13 85.62 7.98 7.80
C ALA A 13 84.32 8.36 8.54
N PHE A 14 84.37 9.37 9.42
CA PHE A 14 83.19 9.83 10.16
C PHE A 14 82.13 10.46 9.23
N SER A 15 82.57 11.27 8.27
CA SER A 15 81.69 11.87 7.26
C SER A 15 81.05 10.82 6.34
N ALA A 16 81.80 9.79 5.95
CA ALA A 16 81.27 8.69 5.13
C ALA A 16 80.23 7.84 5.88
N VAL A 17 80.48 7.52 7.15
CA VAL A 17 79.51 6.80 7.99
C VAL A 17 78.25 7.64 8.23
N LEU A 18 78.39 8.93 8.51
CA LEU A 18 77.24 9.83 8.67
C LEU A 18 76.41 9.93 7.38
N ALA A 19 77.06 10.04 6.21
CA ALA A 19 76.39 10.06 4.92
C ALA A 19 75.65 8.74 4.65
N LEU A 20 76.27 7.60 4.96
CA LEU A 20 75.64 6.28 4.85
C LEU A 20 74.40 6.18 5.76
N VAL A 21 74.50 6.64 7.01
CA VAL A 21 73.38 6.66 7.97
C VAL A 21 72.24 7.53 7.46
N LEU A 22 72.53 8.72 6.90
CA LEU A 22 71.52 9.59 6.30
C LEU A 22 70.85 8.95 5.07
N VAL A 23 71.60 8.25 4.23
CA VAL A 23 71.04 7.50 3.08
C VAL A 23 70.13 6.37 3.57
N VAL A 24 70.55 5.60 4.58
CA VAL A 24 69.73 4.52 5.15
C VAL A 24 68.46 5.05 5.79
N LEU A 25 68.54 6.16 6.55
CA LEU A 25 67.37 6.84 7.09
C LEU A 25 66.45 7.36 5.98
N GLY A 26 67.01 7.95 4.92
CA GLY A 26 66.24 8.42 3.76
C GLY A 26 65.48 7.29 3.06
N ILE A 27 66.14 6.15 2.83
CA ILE A 27 65.49 4.95 2.29
C ILE A 27 64.41 4.44 3.24
N GLY A 28 64.66 4.42 4.55
CA GLY A 28 63.69 4.02 5.56
C GLY A 28 62.42 4.90 5.56
N PHE A 29 62.58 6.22 5.54
CA PHE A 29 61.45 7.15 5.46
C PHE A 29 60.69 7.04 4.13
N PHE A 30 61.40 6.82 3.03
CA PHE A 30 60.77 6.61 1.73
C PHE A 30 59.91 5.33 1.71
N LEU A 31 60.44 4.22 2.21
CA LEU A 31 59.69 2.96 2.31
C LEU A 31 58.47 3.09 3.24
N LEU A 32 58.61 3.80 4.36
CA LEU A 32 57.52 4.03 5.30
C LEU A 32 56.44 4.94 4.69
N SER A 33 56.83 5.98 3.95
CA SER A 33 55.90 6.83 3.19
C SER A 33 55.18 6.06 2.08
N MET A 34 55.89 5.16 1.38
CA MET A 34 55.28 4.26 0.40
C MET A 34 54.26 3.33 1.05
N TYR A 35 54.60 2.72 2.18
CA TYR A 35 53.71 1.80 2.90
C TYR A 35 52.45 2.51 3.42
N MET A 36 52.58 3.69 4.05
CA MET A 36 51.42 4.47 4.50
C MET A 36 50.56 4.96 3.32
N GLY A 37 51.19 5.37 2.21
CA GLY A 37 50.50 5.75 0.99
C GLY A 37 49.72 4.59 0.37
N ALA A 38 50.34 3.41 0.31
CA ALA A 38 49.75 2.16 -0.16
C ALA A 38 48.50 1.75 0.63
N GLN A 39 48.55 1.87 1.96
CA GLN A 39 47.41 1.59 2.82
C GLN A 39 46.24 2.55 2.57
N ASN A 40 46.53 3.84 2.45
CA ASN A 40 45.50 4.85 2.15
C ASN A 40 44.86 4.64 0.77
N GLU A 41 45.66 4.33 -0.26
CA GLU A 41 45.16 4.03 -1.61
C GLU A 41 44.28 2.77 -1.61
N THR A 42 44.71 1.70 -0.93
CA THR A 42 43.94 0.46 -0.79
C THR A 42 42.63 0.69 -0.05
N LYS A 43 42.67 1.46 1.04
CA LYS A 43 41.47 1.81 1.81
C LYS A 43 40.48 2.63 1.01
N ASN A 44 40.95 3.68 0.32
CA ASN A 44 40.10 4.53 -0.51
C ASN A 44 39.44 3.74 -1.67
N ALA A 45 40.18 2.84 -2.31
CA ALA A 45 39.65 1.97 -3.35
C ALA A 45 38.59 0.99 -2.80
N THR A 46 38.83 0.45 -1.62
CA THR A 46 37.87 -0.45 -0.94
C THR A 46 36.60 0.31 -0.51
N ASP A 47 36.76 1.52 0.02
CA ASP A 47 35.65 2.43 0.37
C ASP A 47 34.78 2.78 -0.83
N ALA A 48 35.40 3.12 -1.95
CA ALA A 48 34.69 3.42 -3.19
C ALA A 48 33.92 2.18 -3.72
N GLY A 49 34.54 1.00 -3.67
CA GLY A 49 33.90 -0.26 -4.04
C GLY A 49 32.72 -0.60 -3.14
N ALA A 50 32.88 -0.49 -1.82
CA ALA A 50 31.81 -0.72 -0.85
C ALA A 50 30.66 0.27 -1.06
N LEU A 51 30.95 1.55 -1.30
CA LEU A 51 29.93 2.53 -1.60
C LEU A 51 29.17 2.21 -2.91
N ASN A 52 29.85 1.66 -3.92
CA ASN A 52 29.18 1.21 -5.13
C ASN A 52 28.23 0.03 -4.85
N VAL A 53 28.67 -0.97 -4.06
CA VAL A 53 27.79 -2.06 -3.62
C VAL A 53 26.52 -1.50 -2.97
N GLY A 54 26.66 -0.58 -2.01
CA GLY A 54 25.51 0.04 -1.33
C GLY A 54 24.57 0.84 -2.24
N LYS A 55 25.05 1.28 -3.42
CA LYS A 55 24.21 1.90 -4.46
C LYS A 55 23.56 0.85 -5.37
N GLN A 56 24.28 -0.18 -5.78
CA GLN A 56 23.76 -1.18 -6.71
C GLN A 56 22.71 -2.10 -6.08
N VAL A 57 22.76 -2.33 -4.76
CA VAL A 57 21.68 -3.06 -4.05
C VAL A 57 20.33 -2.34 -4.07
N LEU A 58 20.33 -1.03 -4.34
CA LEU A 58 19.14 -0.20 -4.48
C LEU A 58 18.68 -0.07 -5.94
N ASN A 59 19.45 -0.58 -6.89
CA ASN A 59 19.18 -0.44 -8.31
C ASN A 59 18.13 -1.46 -8.75
N ASP A 60 17.03 -0.95 -9.33
CA ASP A 60 15.84 -1.70 -9.74
C ASP A 60 16.07 -2.77 -10.80
N ASN A 61 17.25 -2.82 -11.43
CA ASN A 61 17.56 -3.83 -12.45
C ASN A 61 18.62 -4.86 -12.05
N LEU A 62 19.27 -4.70 -10.89
CA LEU A 62 20.46 -5.49 -10.55
C LEU A 62 20.20 -6.50 -9.44
N VAL A 63 19.78 -6.03 -8.27
CA VAL A 63 19.57 -6.89 -7.09
C VAL A 63 18.09 -6.97 -6.78
N THR A 64 17.39 -7.79 -7.56
CA THR A 64 15.94 -7.95 -7.50
C THR A 64 15.54 -9.40 -7.32
N VAL A 65 14.41 -9.63 -6.65
CA VAL A 65 13.69 -10.89 -6.61
C VAL A 65 12.51 -10.78 -7.57
N THR A 66 12.39 -11.73 -8.50
CA THR A 66 11.22 -11.80 -9.37
C THR A 66 10.07 -12.44 -8.61
N ILE A 67 8.91 -11.79 -8.60
CA ILE A 67 7.63 -12.35 -8.20
C ILE A 67 7.32 -13.49 -9.14
N GLY A 68 7.14 -14.67 -8.58
CA GLY A 68 6.94 -15.89 -9.34
C GLY A 68 7.22 -17.09 -8.46
N GLY A 69 6.20 -17.87 -8.20
CA GLY A 69 6.31 -19.09 -7.41
C GLY A 69 5.02 -19.48 -6.68
N THR A 70 4.23 -18.50 -6.24
CA THR A 70 2.98 -18.76 -5.51
C THR A 70 1.94 -17.67 -5.78
N ALA A 71 0.65 -17.99 -5.59
CA ALA A 71 -0.45 -17.02 -5.70
C ALA A 71 -0.34 -15.91 -4.64
N GLN A 72 0.29 -16.21 -3.49
CA GLN A 72 0.55 -15.28 -2.40
C GLN A 72 1.55 -14.19 -2.79
N GLU A 73 2.55 -14.50 -3.61
CA GLU A 73 3.53 -13.51 -4.07
C GLU A 73 2.94 -12.58 -5.15
N GLU A 74 2.09 -13.11 -6.03
CA GLU A 74 1.43 -12.32 -7.09
C GLU A 74 0.59 -11.17 -6.54
N PHE A 75 0.09 -11.30 -5.31
CA PHE A 75 -0.63 -10.24 -4.60
C PHE A 75 0.16 -8.93 -4.48
N PHE A 76 1.49 -9.00 -4.45
CA PHE A 76 2.38 -7.84 -4.26
C PHE A 76 2.87 -7.22 -5.57
N ARG A 77 2.34 -7.67 -6.72
CA ARG A 77 2.86 -7.20 -8.01
C ARG A 77 2.62 -5.71 -8.26
N ASP A 78 1.60 -5.13 -7.65
CA ASP A 78 1.26 -3.70 -7.72
C ASP A 78 2.19 -2.79 -6.90
N VAL A 79 2.95 -3.34 -5.94
CA VAL A 79 3.91 -2.59 -5.13
C VAL A 79 5.34 -2.66 -5.66
N THR A 80 5.55 -3.30 -6.82
CA THR A 80 6.88 -3.46 -7.42
C THR A 80 7.39 -2.20 -8.15
N ASN A 81 6.51 -1.44 -8.81
CA ASN A 81 6.91 -0.21 -9.51
C ASN A 81 6.86 1.05 -8.64
N ILE A 82 7.88 1.90 -8.78
CA ILE A 82 8.00 3.23 -8.16
C ILE A 82 6.95 4.22 -8.68
N THR A 83 6.57 4.11 -9.96
CA THR A 83 5.54 4.94 -10.59
C THR A 83 4.37 4.03 -10.93
N ILE A 84 3.15 4.42 -10.60
CA ILE A 84 1.92 3.72 -11.02
C ILE A 84 1.37 4.45 -12.26
N PRO A 85 1.86 4.23 -13.49
CA PRO A 85 1.11 4.58 -14.67
C PRO A 85 0.04 3.51 -14.92
N VAL A 86 -1.13 3.97 -15.36
CA VAL A 86 -2.32 3.17 -15.72
C VAL A 86 -1.97 1.84 -16.39
N GLY A 87 -2.61 0.76 -15.93
CA GLY A 87 -2.72 -0.48 -16.70
C GLY A 87 -1.45 -1.33 -16.79
N ASN A 88 -0.37 -0.97 -16.09
CA ASN A 88 0.79 -1.84 -15.96
C ASN A 88 0.74 -2.63 -14.65
N VAL A 89 0.66 -3.94 -14.78
CA VAL A 89 1.04 -4.83 -13.71
C VAL A 89 2.51 -4.53 -13.44
N GLY A 90 2.88 -4.28 -12.18
CA GLY A 90 4.24 -3.85 -11.87
C GLY A 90 5.30 -4.79 -12.47
N ASP A 91 6.54 -4.31 -12.56
CA ASP A 91 7.65 -5.03 -13.22
C ASP A 91 7.92 -6.43 -12.63
N GLY A 92 7.26 -6.75 -11.51
CA GLY A 92 7.33 -8.04 -10.85
C GLY A 92 8.64 -8.20 -10.12
N LYS A 93 9.36 -7.11 -9.83
CA LYS A 93 10.66 -7.15 -9.18
C LYS A 93 10.60 -6.47 -7.82
N VAL A 94 11.04 -7.19 -6.79
CA VAL A 94 11.17 -6.68 -5.43
C VAL A 94 12.65 -6.53 -5.10
N ASN A 95 13.02 -5.38 -4.55
CA ASN A 95 14.38 -5.06 -4.11
C ASN A 95 14.35 -4.31 -2.77
N LEU A 96 15.52 -3.83 -2.34
CA LEU A 96 15.66 -3.12 -1.09
C LEU A 96 14.88 -1.79 -1.05
N THR A 97 14.61 -1.16 -2.20
CA THR A 97 13.85 0.09 -2.29
C THR A 97 12.36 -0.12 -1.99
N ASN A 98 11.76 -1.18 -2.56
CA ASN A 98 10.31 -1.41 -2.49
C ASN A 98 9.88 -2.51 -1.51
N ILE A 99 10.80 -3.24 -0.86
CA ILE A 99 10.47 -4.31 0.10
C ILE A 99 9.56 -3.84 1.24
N ASN A 100 9.72 -2.60 1.70
CA ASN A 100 8.86 -2.07 2.76
C ASN A 100 7.42 -1.87 2.29
N ARG A 101 7.17 -1.67 1.00
CA ARG A 101 5.82 -1.59 0.45
C ARG A 101 5.12 -2.96 0.46
N VAL A 102 5.88 -4.03 0.26
CA VAL A 102 5.40 -5.42 0.39
C VAL A 102 4.93 -5.66 1.82
N TRP A 103 5.78 -5.37 2.80
CA TRP A 103 5.43 -5.51 4.22
C TRP A 103 4.30 -4.57 4.65
N ALA A 104 4.31 -3.32 4.19
CA ALA A 104 3.25 -2.35 4.48
C ALA A 104 1.89 -2.80 3.92
N LYS A 105 1.84 -3.31 2.68
CA LYS A 105 0.60 -3.83 2.10
C LYS A 105 0.08 -5.04 2.87
N ALA A 106 0.95 -5.96 3.27
CA ALA A 106 0.56 -7.10 4.11
C ALA A 106 0.04 -6.66 5.49
N LEU A 107 0.69 -5.64 6.08
CA LEU A 107 0.24 -5.02 7.33
C LEU A 107 -1.14 -4.36 7.16
N MET A 108 -1.42 -3.68 6.03
CA MET A 108 -2.75 -3.11 5.75
C MET A 108 -3.84 -4.18 5.68
N VAL A 109 -3.57 -5.33 5.06
CA VAL A 109 -4.51 -6.48 5.05
C VAL A 109 -4.86 -6.90 6.47
N ALA A 110 -3.86 -6.97 7.36
CA ALA A 110 -4.06 -7.31 8.77
C ALA A 110 -4.84 -6.24 9.53
N ILE A 111 -4.49 -4.95 9.34
CA ILE A 111 -5.20 -3.83 9.93
C ILE A 111 -6.67 -3.82 9.49
N ASN A 112 -6.94 -4.07 8.20
CA ASN A 112 -8.29 -4.15 7.68
C ASN A 112 -9.10 -5.30 8.28
N ALA A 113 -8.46 -6.45 8.51
CA ALA A 113 -9.08 -7.59 9.19
C ALA A 113 -9.36 -7.30 10.68
N ASP A 114 -8.40 -6.69 11.37
CA ASP A 114 -8.52 -6.35 12.79
C ASP A 114 -9.60 -5.28 13.03
N ALA A 115 -9.64 -4.27 12.15
CA ALA A 115 -10.65 -3.21 12.19
C ALA A 115 -12.07 -3.73 11.92
N ALA A 116 -12.22 -4.77 11.09
CA ALA A 116 -13.52 -5.41 10.88
C ALA A 116 -14.03 -6.17 12.13
N GLY A 117 -13.16 -6.50 13.09
CA GLY A 117 -13.54 -7.11 14.36
C GLY A 117 -14.35 -8.39 14.19
N SER A 118 -15.56 -8.44 14.76
CA SER A 118 -16.46 -9.59 14.62
C SER A 118 -16.99 -9.79 13.20
N ALA A 119 -16.95 -8.76 12.35
CA ALA A 119 -17.32 -8.83 10.94
C ALA A 119 -16.14 -9.23 10.03
N ALA A 120 -15.00 -9.68 10.59
CA ALA A 120 -13.85 -10.10 9.81
C ALA A 120 -14.10 -11.35 8.94
N GLY A 121 -15.14 -12.15 9.23
CA GLY A 121 -15.53 -13.31 8.41
C GLY A 121 -14.34 -14.24 8.10
N SER A 122 -14.03 -14.40 6.82
CA SER A 122 -12.92 -15.25 6.32
C SER A 122 -11.55 -14.55 6.25
N ALA A 123 -11.43 -13.32 6.76
CA ALA A 123 -10.23 -12.47 6.65
C ALA A 123 -8.96 -13.10 7.25
N ALA A 124 -9.05 -13.93 8.28
CA ALA A 124 -7.86 -14.54 8.91
C ALA A 124 -7.01 -15.34 7.90
N SER A 125 -7.66 -16.04 6.96
CA SER A 125 -6.96 -16.76 5.89
C SER A 125 -6.26 -15.82 4.91
N SER A 126 -6.87 -14.67 4.61
CA SER A 126 -6.29 -13.60 3.79
C SER A 126 -5.07 -12.97 4.47
N VAL A 127 -5.14 -12.72 5.78
CA VAL A 127 -4.02 -12.19 6.58
C VAL A 127 -2.84 -13.14 6.55
N GLN A 128 -3.07 -14.43 6.84
CA GLN A 128 -2.03 -15.46 6.80
C GLN A 128 -1.37 -15.52 5.40
N ALA A 129 -2.18 -15.55 4.35
CA ALA A 129 -1.68 -15.68 2.99
C ALA A 129 -0.91 -14.43 2.51
N ALA A 130 -1.32 -13.23 2.92
CA ALA A 130 -0.56 -12.00 2.69
C ALA A 130 0.76 -12.01 3.46
N TYR A 131 0.74 -12.42 4.72
CA TYR A 131 1.94 -12.56 5.55
C TYR A 131 2.95 -13.54 4.94
N ASP A 132 2.50 -14.72 4.51
CA ASP A 132 3.36 -15.75 3.92
C ASP A 132 4.00 -15.27 2.61
N GLY A 133 3.24 -14.56 1.76
CA GLY A 133 3.77 -13.98 0.53
C GLY A 133 4.84 -12.90 0.80
N ALA A 134 4.59 -12.00 1.76
CA ALA A 134 5.56 -10.98 2.16
C ALA A 134 6.82 -11.61 2.76
N GLN A 135 6.65 -12.61 3.63
CA GLN A 135 7.76 -13.34 4.24
C GLN A 135 8.57 -14.09 3.18
N SER A 136 7.93 -14.74 2.20
CA SER A 136 8.61 -15.41 1.10
C SER A 136 9.49 -14.46 0.28
N LEU A 137 8.93 -13.32 -0.15
CA LEU A 137 9.69 -12.30 -0.91
C LEU A 137 10.83 -11.71 -0.09
N SER A 138 10.59 -11.43 1.20
CA SER A 138 11.60 -10.97 2.15
C SER A 138 12.74 -11.97 2.31
N ASN A 139 12.42 -13.26 2.46
CA ASN A 139 13.42 -14.33 2.60
C ASN A 139 14.26 -14.46 1.32
N LYS A 140 13.62 -14.46 0.15
CA LYS A 140 14.30 -14.50 -1.15
C LYS A 140 15.25 -13.30 -1.33
N LEU A 141 14.82 -12.11 -0.89
CA LEU A 141 15.65 -10.90 -0.98
C LEU A 141 16.83 -10.96 0.00
N SER A 142 16.60 -11.40 1.23
CA SER A 142 17.65 -11.62 2.23
C SER A 142 18.69 -12.62 1.72
N ASP A 143 18.28 -13.73 1.11
CA ASP A 143 19.18 -14.73 0.51
C ASP A 143 20.03 -14.10 -0.62
N LYS A 144 19.45 -13.23 -1.45
CA LYS A 144 20.21 -12.52 -2.49
C LYS A 144 21.23 -11.52 -1.94
N LEU A 145 20.89 -10.83 -0.86
CA LEU A 145 21.71 -9.78 -0.24
C LEU A 145 22.82 -10.32 0.68
N THR A 146 22.62 -11.51 1.24
CA THR A 146 23.60 -12.17 2.11
C THR A 146 24.65 -12.99 1.32
N ALA A 147 24.34 -13.39 0.09
CA ALA A 147 25.25 -14.13 -0.77
C ALA A 147 26.34 -13.23 -1.39
N GLU A 148 27.59 -13.39 -0.93
CA GLU A 148 28.76 -12.59 -1.33
C GLU A 148 28.96 -12.52 -2.87
N ASN A 149 28.76 -13.65 -3.55
CA ASN A 149 28.99 -13.78 -4.99
C ASN A 149 28.08 -12.91 -5.85
N ASN A 150 26.91 -12.52 -5.33
CA ASN A 150 25.98 -11.66 -6.06
C ASN A 150 26.44 -10.20 -6.12
N LEU A 151 27.31 -9.78 -5.20
CA LEU A 151 27.62 -8.37 -4.96
C LEU A 151 29.12 -8.04 -5.14
N HIS A 152 29.99 -9.04 -5.12
CA HIS A 152 31.42 -8.89 -5.40
C HIS A 152 31.72 -8.25 -6.77
N GLY A 153 30.95 -8.56 -7.82
CA GLY A 153 31.11 -7.91 -9.13
C GLY A 153 30.98 -6.39 -9.04
N TYR A 154 29.96 -5.90 -8.33
CA TYR A 154 29.73 -4.46 -8.15
C TYR A 154 30.84 -3.80 -7.32
N PHE A 155 31.42 -4.49 -6.35
CA PHE A 155 32.59 -3.97 -5.65
C PHE A 155 33.76 -3.74 -6.62
N GLU A 156 34.05 -4.75 -7.45
CA GLU A 156 35.19 -4.75 -8.37
C GLU A 156 35.06 -3.73 -9.50
N ASP A 157 33.83 -3.41 -9.92
CA ASP A 157 33.56 -2.41 -10.95
C ASP A 157 34.16 -1.04 -10.59
N TYR A 158 34.20 -0.68 -9.31
CA TYR A 158 34.75 0.61 -8.85
C TYR A 158 36.08 0.49 -8.11
N SER A 159 36.32 -0.57 -7.34
CA SER A 159 37.59 -0.73 -6.61
C SER A 159 38.79 -0.87 -7.55
N LYS A 160 38.61 -1.50 -8.73
CA LYS A 160 39.64 -1.63 -9.77
C LYS A 160 39.97 -0.34 -10.52
N GLN A 161 39.09 0.66 -10.48
CA GLN A 161 39.30 1.94 -11.15
C GLN A 161 40.18 2.91 -10.33
N ASN A 162 40.28 2.67 -9.03
CA ASN A 162 41.08 3.49 -8.13
C ASN A 162 42.56 3.09 -8.21
N SER A 163 43.44 4.10 -8.23
CA SER A 163 44.88 3.91 -8.33
C SER A 163 45.48 3.36 -7.03
N THR A 164 46.20 2.23 -7.11
CA THR A 164 47.07 1.68 -6.05
C THR A 164 48.57 1.75 -6.43
N ARG A 165 48.96 2.82 -7.11
CA ARG A 165 50.32 3.03 -7.65
C ARG A 165 51.44 2.94 -6.61
N MET A 166 51.15 3.21 -5.34
CA MET A 166 52.14 3.16 -4.26
C MET A 166 52.54 1.72 -3.91
N ILE A 167 51.76 0.72 -4.33
CA ILE A 167 52.06 -0.72 -4.18
C ILE A 167 52.72 -1.27 -5.43
N GLY A 168 52.30 -0.80 -6.60
CA GLY A 168 52.90 -1.16 -7.87
C GLY A 168 52.13 -0.63 -9.05
N ILE A 169 52.83 -0.45 -10.16
CA ILE A 169 52.26 -0.10 -11.46
C ILE A 169 51.28 -1.23 -11.87
N ASP A 170 50.07 -0.85 -12.30
CA ASP A 170 48.98 -1.74 -12.73
C ASP A 170 48.38 -2.67 -11.66
N THR A 171 48.70 -2.46 -10.37
CA THR A 171 48.00 -3.15 -9.29
C THR A 171 46.56 -2.66 -9.17
N LYS A 172 45.65 -3.55 -8.76
CA LYS A 172 44.22 -3.25 -8.60
C LYS A 172 43.69 -3.85 -7.32
N VAL A 173 42.71 -3.20 -6.70
CA VAL A 173 41.96 -3.80 -5.60
C VAL A 173 40.94 -4.77 -6.17
N VAL A 174 40.92 -5.98 -5.64
CA VAL A 174 39.95 -7.05 -5.93
C VAL A 174 39.30 -7.49 -4.63
N THR A 175 38.21 -8.23 -4.75
CA THR A 175 37.56 -8.79 -3.57
C THR A 175 38.49 -9.72 -2.80
N LEU A 176 38.47 -9.61 -1.47
CA LEU A 176 39.06 -10.58 -0.57
C LEU A 176 37.97 -11.62 -0.25
N PRO A 177 38.04 -12.84 -0.80
CA PRO A 177 36.99 -13.84 -0.59
C PRO A 177 37.01 -14.36 0.85
N GLY A 178 35.83 -14.62 1.41
CA GLY A 178 35.68 -15.26 2.72
C GLY A 178 34.47 -14.77 3.53
N ALA A 179 33.89 -15.66 4.32
CA ALA A 179 32.73 -15.34 5.15
C ALA A 179 32.97 -14.24 6.22
N GLN A 180 34.22 -13.92 6.54
CA GLN A 180 34.57 -12.83 7.46
C GLN A 180 34.72 -11.47 6.77
N THR A 181 34.80 -11.45 5.43
CA THR A 181 35.01 -10.24 4.64
C THR A 181 33.73 -9.75 3.98
N TRP A 182 32.72 -10.62 3.87
CA TRP A 182 31.35 -10.27 3.54
C TRP A 182 30.43 -10.56 4.73
N GLN A 183 29.93 -9.51 5.37
CA GLN A 183 28.96 -9.60 6.46
C GLN A 183 27.85 -8.59 6.23
N THR A 184 26.70 -8.84 6.85
CA THR A 184 25.53 -7.96 6.77
C THR A 184 25.17 -7.46 8.17
N SER A 185 24.58 -6.27 8.25
CA SER A 185 24.15 -5.69 9.52
C SER A 185 22.74 -5.07 9.41
N LEU A 186 22.05 -5.03 10.54
CA LEU A 186 20.70 -4.49 10.69
C LEU A 186 20.78 -3.10 11.35
N MET A 187 21.34 -2.15 10.61
CA MET A 187 21.63 -0.80 11.07
C MET A 187 20.35 0.00 11.34
N ASP A 188 20.43 0.97 12.26
CA ASP A 188 19.37 1.97 12.51
C ASP A 188 18.04 1.38 13.02
N ARG A 189 18.13 0.41 13.94
CA ARG A 189 16.95 -0.22 14.57
C ARG A 189 16.02 0.82 15.20
N ALA A 190 14.71 0.59 15.05
CA ALA A 190 13.62 1.43 15.54
C ALA A 190 13.60 2.88 15.00
N LYS A 191 14.42 3.21 14.00
CA LYS A 191 14.33 4.47 13.26
C LYS A 191 13.30 4.39 12.15
N GLU A 192 13.08 5.50 11.44
CA GLU A 192 12.11 5.55 10.35
C GLU A 192 12.43 4.56 9.21
N SER A 193 11.41 3.89 8.70
CA SER A 193 11.41 3.25 7.38
C SER A 193 11.09 4.29 6.30
N ASN A 194 11.02 3.84 5.05
CA ASN A 194 10.56 4.67 3.94
C ASN A 194 9.04 4.63 3.70
N ILE A 195 8.25 4.17 4.67
CA ILE A 195 6.79 4.16 4.59
C ILE A 195 6.22 5.26 5.46
N GLU A 196 5.65 6.28 4.82
CA GLU A 196 4.99 7.43 5.45
C GLU A 196 3.56 7.06 5.83
N ILE A 197 3.16 7.38 7.07
CA ILE A 197 1.83 7.10 7.58
C ILE A 197 1.04 8.40 7.65
N ASP A 198 -0.15 8.37 7.10
CA ASP A 198 -1.19 9.35 7.37
C ASP A 198 -2.32 8.65 8.14
N PRO A 199 -2.67 9.08 9.36
CA PRO A 199 -3.75 8.48 10.15
C PRO A 199 -5.09 8.39 9.42
N THR A 200 -5.34 9.24 8.42
CA THR A 200 -6.56 9.21 7.61
C THR A 200 -6.64 8.00 6.66
N THR A 201 -5.52 7.32 6.42
CA THR A 201 -5.47 6.09 5.61
C THR A 201 -5.89 4.84 6.38
N LEU A 202 -6.04 4.92 7.70
CA LEU A 202 -6.43 3.78 8.53
C LEU A 202 -7.96 3.57 8.54
N PRO A 203 -8.44 2.33 8.74
CA PRO A 203 -9.85 2.04 8.96
C PRO A 203 -10.50 2.91 10.04
N ILE A 204 -11.78 3.22 9.86
CA ILE A 204 -12.53 4.04 10.82
C ILE A 204 -12.46 3.40 12.20
N GLY A 205 -11.99 4.15 13.20
CA GLY A 205 -11.87 3.68 14.58
C GLY A 205 -10.62 2.86 14.88
N TYR A 206 -9.81 2.53 13.86
CA TYR A 206 -8.52 1.87 14.06
C TYR A 206 -7.44 2.90 14.37
N ASN A 207 -6.68 2.67 15.44
CA ASN A 207 -5.49 3.44 15.75
C ASN A 207 -4.28 2.51 15.76
N LEU A 208 -3.23 2.90 15.04
CA LEU A 208 -1.95 2.22 15.17
C LEU A 208 -1.45 2.36 16.62
N PRO A 209 -0.85 1.31 17.19
CA PRO A 209 -0.15 1.42 18.46
C PRO A 209 0.90 2.55 18.42
N ALA A 210 0.96 3.37 19.48
CA ALA A 210 1.77 4.60 19.52
C ALA A 210 3.28 4.38 19.30
N ASP A 211 3.76 3.15 19.47
CA ASP A 211 5.17 2.80 19.26
C ASP A 211 5.48 2.36 17.83
N TYR A 212 4.51 2.27 16.93
CA TYR A 212 4.71 1.69 15.59
C TYR A 212 5.26 2.68 14.57
N ASP A 213 5.12 3.97 14.84
CA ASP A 213 5.60 5.04 13.98
C ASP A 213 6.58 5.97 14.72
N THR A 214 7.32 6.73 13.94
CA THR A 214 8.31 7.69 14.45
C THR A 214 8.46 8.86 13.47
N PRO A 215 8.65 10.09 13.97
CA PRO A 215 9.11 11.18 13.11
C PRO A 215 10.52 10.88 12.60
N THR A 216 10.98 11.62 11.58
CA THR A 216 12.37 11.46 11.13
C THR A 216 13.37 11.71 12.26
N THR A 217 14.36 10.84 12.37
CA THR A 217 15.42 10.94 13.38
C THR A 217 16.54 11.91 12.98
N ARG A 218 16.44 12.54 11.81
CA ARG A 218 17.43 13.50 11.34
C ARG A 218 17.36 14.81 12.09
N ASN A 219 18.53 15.34 12.44
CA ASN A 219 18.69 16.64 13.07
C ASN A 219 19.65 17.53 12.26
N PRO A 220 19.22 18.70 11.74
CA PRO A 220 17.84 19.21 11.79
C PRO A 220 16.88 18.39 10.92
N VAL A 221 15.59 18.44 11.26
CA VAL A 221 14.50 17.79 10.50
C VAL A 221 14.42 18.42 9.11
N PRO A 222 14.52 17.65 8.01
CA PRO A 222 14.33 18.16 6.66
C PRO A 222 12.91 18.71 6.47
N SER A 223 12.76 19.82 5.75
CA SER A 223 11.46 20.49 5.54
C SER A 223 10.38 19.57 4.96
N GLY A 224 10.76 18.66 4.06
CA GLY A 224 9.85 17.68 3.45
C GLY A 224 9.37 16.57 4.38
N ALA A 225 9.96 16.44 5.57
CA ALA A 225 9.60 15.45 6.59
C ALA A 225 8.95 16.07 7.84
N THR A 226 8.80 17.40 7.87
CA THR A 226 8.19 18.10 9.00
C THR A 226 6.72 17.70 9.15
N GLY A 227 6.35 17.22 10.35
CA GLY A 227 4.98 16.80 10.66
C GLY A 227 4.58 15.45 10.10
N LYS A 228 5.48 14.75 9.41
CA LYS A 228 5.26 13.40 8.88
C LYS A 228 5.78 12.34 9.84
N THR A 229 5.08 11.22 9.92
CA THR A 229 5.54 10.03 10.64
C THR A 229 5.73 8.86 9.69
N PHE A 230 6.59 7.94 10.08
CA PHE A 230 6.98 6.79 9.28
C PHE A 230 6.92 5.53 10.13
N LEU A 231 6.60 4.37 9.54
CA LEU A 231 6.68 3.09 10.23
C LEU A 231 8.12 2.86 10.74
N LYS A 232 8.28 2.31 11.94
CA LYS A 232 9.61 1.99 12.49
C LYS A 232 10.22 0.77 11.79
N GLY A 233 11.47 0.91 11.36
CA GLY A 233 12.29 -0.15 10.79
C GLY A 233 12.91 -1.04 11.87
N TYR A 234 13.05 -2.33 11.56
CA TYR A 234 13.55 -3.37 12.47
C TYR A 234 12.87 -3.37 13.85
N PHE A 235 11.61 -2.96 13.86
CA PHE A 235 10.76 -2.94 15.05
C PHE A 235 9.58 -3.89 14.80
N PRO A 236 9.23 -4.77 15.76
CA PRO A 236 8.15 -5.73 15.57
C PRO A 236 6.80 -5.04 15.55
N LEU A 237 6.11 -5.07 14.41
CA LEU A 237 4.77 -4.53 14.25
C LEU A 237 3.78 -5.71 14.33
N THR A 238 3.15 -5.92 15.48
CA THR A 238 2.28 -7.08 15.70
C THR A 238 0.81 -6.71 15.51
N VAL A 239 0.18 -7.28 14.48
CA VAL A 239 -1.26 -7.10 14.17
C VAL A 239 -1.87 -8.44 13.81
N SER A 240 -3.06 -8.72 14.34
CA SER A 240 -3.80 -9.98 14.10
C SER A 240 -2.97 -11.26 14.32
N GLY A 241 -2.09 -11.27 15.34
CA GLY A 241 -1.26 -12.43 15.68
C GLY A 241 0.00 -12.62 14.82
N HIS A 242 0.28 -11.74 13.87
CA HIS A 242 1.47 -11.78 13.01
C HIS A 242 2.38 -10.58 13.26
N THR A 243 3.70 -10.77 13.09
CA THR A 243 4.70 -9.70 13.25
C THR A 243 5.25 -9.26 11.90
N TYR A 244 4.94 -8.04 11.50
CA TYR A 244 5.41 -7.40 10.28
C TYR A 244 6.69 -6.63 10.53
N TRP A 245 7.55 -6.56 9.51
CA TRP A 245 8.88 -5.96 9.61
C TRP A 245 9.08 -4.95 8.49
N THR A 246 9.70 -3.82 8.80
CA THR A 246 10.20 -2.90 7.76
C THR A 246 11.69 -2.68 7.94
N VAL A 247 12.39 -2.29 6.88
CA VAL A 247 13.80 -1.94 6.87
C VAL A 247 13.93 -0.43 7.10
N PRO A 248 14.76 0.04 8.04
CA PRO A 248 14.93 1.46 8.31
C PRO A 248 15.71 2.16 7.19
N PHE A 249 15.15 3.29 6.75
CA PHE A 249 15.72 4.18 5.75
C PHE A 249 15.45 5.62 6.17
N GLN A 250 16.44 6.26 6.80
CA GLN A 250 16.32 7.65 7.23
C GLN A 250 15.92 8.58 6.08
N TYR A 251 15.02 9.52 6.34
CA TYR A 251 14.46 10.38 5.31
C TYR A 251 15.56 11.17 4.57
N ASP A 252 15.62 11.02 3.24
CA ASP A 252 16.63 11.66 2.38
C ASP A 252 18.10 11.36 2.80
N GLY A 253 18.33 10.30 3.56
CA GLY A 253 19.67 9.85 3.94
C GLY A 253 20.41 9.25 2.74
N LYS A 254 21.65 9.67 2.48
CA LYS A 254 22.44 9.11 1.37
C LYS A 254 23.07 7.77 1.76
N PRO A 255 23.26 6.83 0.82
CA PRO A 255 24.18 5.72 1.02
C PRO A 255 25.55 6.26 1.45
N HIS A 256 26.10 5.73 2.53
CA HIS A 256 27.32 6.24 3.13
C HIS A 256 28.11 5.14 3.84
N LEU A 257 29.39 5.41 4.07
CA LEU A 257 30.26 4.51 4.82
C LEU A 257 30.00 4.66 6.31
N VAL A 258 30.01 3.55 7.03
CA VAL A 258 29.79 3.51 8.47
C VAL A 258 31.03 2.98 9.19
N SER A 259 31.16 3.31 10.47
CA SER A 259 32.27 2.80 11.27
C SER A 259 32.08 1.31 11.57
N ARG A 260 33.19 0.58 11.69
CA ARG A 260 33.21 -0.81 12.11
C ARG A 260 32.44 -1.05 13.41
N THR A 261 32.71 -0.21 14.42
CA THR A 261 32.12 -0.34 15.75
C THR A 261 30.60 -0.25 15.70
N LEU A 262 30.06 0.69 14.90
CA LEU A 262 28.62 0.83 14.73
C LEU A 262 28.04 -0.37 13.96
N PHE A 263 28.71 -0.80 12.89
CA PHE A 263 28.28 -1.93 12.09
C PHE A 263 28.21 -3.25 12.89
N GLU A 264 29.28 -3.58 13.62
CA GLU A 264 29.38 -4.80 14.43
C GLU A 264 28.43 -4.77 15.63
N ALA A 265 28.15 -3.59 16.22
CA ALA A 265 27.16 -3.46 17.29
C ALA A 265 25.74 -3.82 16.82
N GLU A 266 25.45 -3.65 15.54
CA GLU A 266 24.15 -3.90 14.91
C GLU A 266 24.06 -5.24 14.17
N GLN A 267 25.13 -6.05 14.18
CA GLN A 267 25.14 -7.43 13.69
C GLN A 267 24.38 -8.41 14.60
N LYS A 268 23.74 -7.92 15.66
CA LYS A 268 23.03 -8.77 16.62
C LYS A 268 22.01 -9.67 15.92
N PRO A 269 21.83 -10.92 16.39
CA PRO A 269 20.93 -11.86 15.77
C PRO A 269 19.49 -11.32 15.66
N PRO A 270 18.68 -11.86 14.73
CA PRO A 270 17.31 -11.38 14.56
C PRO A 270 16.42 -11.57 15.80
N HIS A 271 16.78 -12.47 16.73
CA HIS A 271 16.01 -12.65 17.99
C HIS A 271 16.13 -11.46 18.95
N ASP A 272 17.17 -10.62 18.81
CA ASP A 272 17.33 -9.39 19.60
C ASP A 272 16.43 -8.24 19.10
N LEU A 273 15.60 -8.49 18.08
CA LEU A 273 14.58 -7.54 17.59
C LEU A 273 13.28 -7.59 18.41
N GLY A 274 13.22 -8.37 19.49
CA GLY A 274 12.02 -8.52 20.34
C GLY A 274 10.98 -9.51 19.80
N ALA A 275 11.14 -9.99 18.57
CA ALA A 275 10.40 -11.10 17.97
C ALA A 275 11.24 -11.76 16.86
N PRO A 276 11.04 -13.05 16.54
CA PRO A 276 11.89 -13.75 15.58
C PRO A 276 11.58 -13.32 14.13
N TRP A 277 12.54 -12.65 13.48
CA TRP A 277 12.58 -12.50 12.02
C TRP A 277 13.63 -13.44 11.43
N ASN A 278 13.22 -14.62 10.96
CA ASN A 278 14.16 -15.71 10.63
C ASN A 278 15.25 -15.34 9.60
N LYS A 279 14.92 -14.53 8.60
CA LYS A 279 15.85 -14.03 7.57
C LYS A 279 15.62 -12.53 7.35
N PRO A 280 16.19 -11.67 8.20
CA PRO A 280 15.99 -10.23 8.07
C PRO A 280 16.64 -9.72 6.78
N VAL A 281 16.02 -8.75 6.15
CA VAL A 281 16.57 -8.08 4.98
C VAL A 281 17.58 -7.04 5.46
N PRO A 282 18.89 -7.19 5.17
CA PRO A 282 19.89 -6.26 5.65
C PRO A 282 19.91 -4.96 4.83
N ASN A 283 20.23 -3.85 5.49
CA ASN A 283 20.44 -2.54 4.86
C ASN A 283 21.91 -2.11 4.83
N ALA A 284 22.81 -2.88 5.46
CA ALA A 284 24.23 -2.58 5.50
C ALA A 284 25.10 -3.81 5.24
N PHE A 285 26.25 -3.56 4.61
CA PHE A 285 27.16 -4.58 4.09
C PHE A 285 28.61 -4.25 4.44
N SER A 286 29.41 -5.27 4.74
CA SER A 286 30.87 -5.17 4.80
C SER A 286 31.48 -5.79 3.55
N VAL A 287 32.57 -5.20 3.08
CA VAL A 287 33.34 -5.74 1.96
C VAL A 287 34.83 -5.65 2.27
N GLY A 288 35.53 -6.76 2.05
CA GLY A 288 36.99 -6.82 2.10
C GLY A 288 37.61 -6.64 0.72
N GLY A 289 38.54 -5.71 0.62
CA GLY A 289 39.41 -5.51 -0.53
C GLY A 289 40.81 -6.07 -0.25
N LYS A 290 41.43 -6.66 -1.27
CA LYS A 290 42.87 -6.97 -1.28
C LYS A 290 43.49 -6.46 -2.56
N VAL A 291 44.77 -6.10 -2.51
CA VAL A 291 45.50 -5.71 -3.71
C VAL A 291 45.95 -6.95 -4.48
N ALA A 292 45.60 -7.01 -5.76
CA ALA A 292 46.08 -8.07 -6.65
C ALA A 292 47.58 -7.89 -6.90
N THR A 293 48.41 -8.56 -6.10
CA THR A 293 49.87 -8.59 -6.23
C THR A 293 50.34 -9.86 -6.94
N LYS A 294 51.61 -9.87 -7.39
CA LYS A 294 52.24 -11.08 -7.93
C LYS A 294 52.33 -12.17 -6.85
N PRO A 295 52.27 -13.46 -7.21
CA PRO A 295 52.44 -14.56 -6.27
C PRO A 295 53.71 -14.40 -5.43
N GLY A 296 53.61 -14.51 -4.10
CA GLY A 296 54.74 -14.40 -3.16
C GLY A 296 54.97 -13.01 -2.55
N VAL A 297 54.15 -12.01 -2.88
CA VAL A 297 54.20 -10.68 -2.26
C VAL A 297 53.02 -10.51 -1.30
N THR A 298 53.28 -10.11 -0.06
CA THR A 298 52.24 -9.80 0.93
C THR A 298 51.31 -8.72 0.37
N SER A 299 50.02 -9.04 0.24
CA SER A 299 49.01 -8.11 -0.26
C SER A 299 48.51 -7.24 0.90
N GLU A 300 48.42 -5.93 0.67
CA GLU A 300 47.62 -5.05 1.53
C GLU A 300 46.14 -5.44 1.45
N THR A 301 45.45 -5.37 2.58
CA THR A 301 44.02 -5.63 2.69
C THR A 301 43.34 -4.48 3.42
N ALA A 302 42.09 -4.22 3.08
CA ALA A 302 41.26 -3.26 3.75
C ALA A 302 39.83 -3.77 3.87
N MET A 303 39.11 -3.30 4.88
CA MET A 303 37.70 -3.57 5.08
C MET A 303 36.94 -2.25 5.03
N SER A 304 35.72 -2.28 4.51
CA SER A 304 34.83 -1.11 4.46
C SER A 304 33.40 -1.55 4.71
N TRP A 305 32.63 -0.68 5.35
CA TRP A 305 31.25 -0.93 5.74
C TRP A 305 30.37 0.15 5.15
N VAL A 306 29.29 -0.24 4.50
CA VAL A 306 28.38 0.66 3.80
C VAL A 306 26.97 0.45 4.31
N GLN A 307 26.23 1.53 4.51
CA GLN A 307 24.79 1.52 4.70
C GLN A 307 24.10 2.04 3.45
N SER A 308 23.06 1.33 3.02
CA SER A 308 22.28 1.62 1.83
C SER A 308 21.00 2.36 2.21
N ASN A 309 20.60 3.33 1.39
CA ASN A 309 19.35 4.06 1.55
C ASN A 309 18.83 4.53 0.18
N PRO A 310 17.60 4.15 -0.22
CA PRO A 310 17.03 4.49 -1.52
C PRO A 310 16.73 5.98 -1.70
N ARG A 311 16.65 6.76 -0.62
CA ARG A 311 16.21 8.18 -0.62
C ARG A 311 14.83 8.38 -1.24
N GLN A 312 13.98 7.37 -1.12
CA GLN A 312 12.65 7.39 -1.67
C GLN A 312 11.67 6.95 -0.60
N THR A 313 10.62 7.74 -0.42
CA THR A 313 9.51 7.46 0.48
C THR A 313 8.27 7.03 -0.31
N PHE A 314 7.46 6.22 0.33
CA PHE A 314 6.17 5.76 -0.19
C PHE A 314 5.10 6.00 0.87
N PRO A 315 3.89 6.41 0.47
CA PRO A 315 2.79 6.44 1.40
C PRO A 315 2.36 5.01 1.80
N PHE A 316 1.82 4.88 3.01
CA PHE A 316 1.10 3.71 3.48
C PHE A 316 -0.23 3.61 2.71
N GLN A 317 -0.25 2.83 1.63
CA GLN A 317 -1.38 2.77 0.71
C GLN A 317 -1.57 1.36 0.12
N PHE A 318 -2.75 1.12 -0.44
CA PHE A 318 -3.19 -0.09 -1.12
C PHE A 318 -3.46 0.21 -2.61
N PRO A 319 -2.42 0.19 -3.48
CA PRO A 319 -2.47 0.78 -4.82
C PRO A 319 -3.49 0.19 -5.79
N ASN A 320 -3.74 -1.11 -5.74
CA ASN A 320 -4.70 -1.80 -6.63
C ASN A 320 -5.92 -2.32 -5.85
N GLY A 321 -6.37 -1.55 -4.87
CA GLY A 321 -7.63 -1.81 -4.19
C GLY A 321 -8.83 -1.39 -5.05
N PHE A 322 -10.01 -1.89 -4.70
CA PHE A 322 -11.27 -1.36 -5.19
C PHE A 322 -12.39 -1.55 -4.18
N ILE A 323 -13.42 -0.71 -4.28
CA ILE A 323 -14.65 -0.82 -3.52
C ILE A 323 -15.76 -1.21 -4.49
N ARG A 324 -16.64 -2.10 -4.07
CA ARG A 324 -17.83 -2.48 -4.83
C ARG A 324 -19.06 -1.77 -4.27
N VAL A 325 -19.89 -1.23 -5.16
CA VAL A 325 -21.23 -0.76 -4.78
C VAL A 325 -22.24 -1.62 -5.52
N VAL A 326 -23.18 -2.20 -4.78
CA VAL A 326 -24.28 -3.00 -5.32
C VAL A 326 -25.58 -2.27 -5.08
N LEU A 327 -26.21 -1.81 -6.14
CA LEU A 327 -27.59 -1.37 -6.09
C LEU A 327 -28.46 -2.62 -6.28
N LYS A 328 -29.17 -3.02 -5.23
CA LYS A 328 -30.10 -4.14 -5.30
C LYS A 328 -31.22 -3.82 -6.25
N LYS A 329 -31.74 -4.84 -6.91
CA LYS A 329 -33.01 -4.77 -7.62
C LYS A 329 -34.08 -4.13 -6.74
N HIS A 330 -34.73 -3.07 -7.21
CA HIS A 330 -35.75 -2.39 -6.43
C HIS A 330 -37.09 -3.09 -6.52
N THR A 331 -37.84 -3.02 -5.42
CA THR A 331 -39.17 -3.63 -5.31
C THR A 331 -40.21 -2.57 -5.00
N LEU A 332 -41.39 -2.72 -5.60
CA LEU A 332 -42.60 -1.98 -5.30
C LEU A 332 -43.64 -2.97 -4.81
N GLN A 333 -43.92 -2.91 -3.51
CA GLN A 333 -44.98 -3.66 -2.87
C GLN A 333 -46.28 -2.85 -2.92
N TRP A 334 -47.32 -3.46 -3.48
CA TRP A 334 -48.67 -2.92 -3.43
C TRP A 334 -49.38 -3.45 -2.19
N THR A 335 -50.06 -2.56 -1.46
CA THR A 335 -50.92 -2.94 -0.35
C THR A 335 -52.30 -2.32 -0.52
N LEU A 336 -53.33 -3.06 -0.14
CA LEU A 336 -54.71 -2.59 -0.08
C LEU A 336 -55.16 -2.66 1.37
N LEU A 337 -55.47 -1.52 1.98
CA LEU A 337 -55.81 -1.42 3.41
C LEU A 337 -54.78 -2.10 4.34
N GLY A 338 -53.50 -2.04 3.97
CA GLY A 338 -52.40 -2.65 4.72
C GLY A 338 -52.22 -4.15 4.51
N VAL A 339 -52.97 -4.76 3.59
CA VAL A 339 -52.78 -6.16 3.17
C VAL A 339 -51.99 -6.19 1.87
N ASP A 340 -50.90 -6.96 1.83
CA ASP A 340 -50.08 -7.15 0.65
C ASP A 340 -50.88 -7.82 -0.48
N THR A 341 -50.84 -7.24 -1.68
CA THR A 341 -51.59 -7.74 -2.85
C THR A 341 -50.67 -8.26 -3.94
N ASP A 342 -49.71 -7.45 -4.38
CA ASP A 342 -48.80 -7.78 -5.48
C ASP A 342 -47.44 -7.09 -5.29
N SER A 343 -46.40 -7.62 -5.93
CA SER A 343 -45.05 -7.07 -5.90
C SER A 343 -44.50 -6.95 -7.31
N THR A 344 -44.05 -5.76 -7.67
CA THR A 344 -43.43 -5.48 -8.96
C THR A 344 -42.04 -4.91 -8.76
N THR A 345 -41.23 -4.91 -9.81
CA THR A 345 -39.85 -4.42 -9.72
C THR A 345 -39.65 -3.30 -10.70
N TYR A 346 -38.81 -2.34 -10.32
CA TYR A 346 -38.51 -1.15 -11.12
C TYR A 346 -37.01 -0.90 -11.15
N ARG A 347 -36.54 -0.27 -12.22
CA ARG A 347 -35.13 0.09 -12.38
C ARG A 347 -34.85 1.51 -11.90
N PRO A 348 -33.59 1.84 -11.53
CA PRO A 348 -33.21 3.19 -11.09
C PRO A 348 -33.41 4.29 -12.15
N PHE A 349 -33.37 3.96 -13.44
CA PHE A 349 -33.57 4.92 -14.52
C PHE A 349 -33.93 4.19 -15.82
N PRO A 350 -34.75 4.75 -16.74
CA PRO A 350 -35.54 5.98 -16.61
C PRO A 350 -36.67 5.86 -15.57
N VAL A 351 -37.34 6.99 -15.28
CA VAL A 351 -38.60 7.00 -14.51
C VAL A 351 -39.59 6.03 -15.15
N GLU A 352 -40.19 5.17 -14.34
CA GLU A 352 -41.10 4.13 -14.80
C GLU A 352 -42.50 4.33 -14.24
N GLU A 353 -43.49 4.01 -15.06
CA GLU A 353 -44.86 3.82 -14.62
C GLU A 353 -45.09 2.33 -14.34
N LYS A 354 -45.61 2.02 -13.15
CA LYS A 354 -45.96 0.66 -12.74
C LYS A 354 -47.43 0.62 -12.38
N GLU A 355 -48.16 -0.30 -12.97
CA GLU A 355 -49.56 -0.53 -12.62
C GLU A 355 -49.66 -1.65 -11.59
N SER A 356 -50.58 -1.53 -10.64
CA SER A 356 -51.02 -2.66 -9.83
C SER A 356 -51.68 -3.69 -10.76
N GLY A 357 -51.49 -4.99 -10.53
CA GLY A 357 -52.16 -6.04 -11.31
C GLY A 357 -53.69 -5.82 -11.47
N ASP A 358 -54.26 -6.37 -12.54
CA ASP A 358 -55.65 -6.17 -12.96
C ASP A 358 -56.64 -6.18 -11.78
N GLY A 359 -57.26 -5.02 -11.55
CA GLY A 359 -58.27 -4.69 -10.53
C GLY A 359 -58.55 -5.79 -9.51
N VAL A 360 -57.77 -5.82 -8.41
CA VAL A 360 -57.99 -6.77 -7.32
C VAL A 360 -59.43 -6.62 -6.83
N PRO A 361 -60.25 -7.70 -6.85
CA PRO A 361 -61.60 -7.65 -6.31
C PRO A 361 -61.51 -7.24 -4.85
N TYR A 362 -62.14 -6.12 -4.52
CA TYR A 362 -62.01 -5.55 -3.20
C TYR A 362 -62.58 -6.53 -2.15
N PRO A 363 -61.75 -7.10 -1.25
CA PRO A 363 -62.19 -8.23 -0.42
C PRO A 363 -63.20 -7.84 0.67
N LEU A 364 -63.45 -6.53 0.84
CA LEU A 364 -64.29 -5.97 1.91
C LEU A 364 -65.58 -5.28 1.43
N VAL A 365 -65.94 -5.34 0.13
CA VAL A 365 -67.27 -4.95 -0.41
C VAL A 365 -67.73 -6.01 -1.42
N PRO A 366 -69.05 -6.25 -1.55
CA PRO A 366 -69.58 -7.24 -2.49
C PRO A 366 -69.29 -6.82 -3.94
N ILE A 367 -68.42 -7.55 -4.66
CA ILE A 367 -68.24 -7.73 -6.14
C ILE A 367 -68.43 -6.50 -7.09
N CYS A 368 -68.67 -5.29 -6.58
CA CYS A 368 -69.18 -4.12 -7.33
C CYS A 368 -68.14 -3.01 -7.53
N ALA A 369 -66.94 -3.19 -6.96
CA ALA A 369 -65.85 -2.22 -7.02
C ALA A 369 -64.54 -2.91 -7.39
N THR A 370 -63.75 -2.21 -8.20
CA THR A 370 -62.35 -2.56 -8.52
C THR A 370 -61.45 -1.39 -8.17
N VAL A 371 -60.28 -1.71 -7.64
CA VAL A 371 -59.27 -0.71 -7.31
C VAL A 371 -57.98 -1.08 -8.03
N SER A 372 -57.37 -0.11 -8.68
CA SER A 372 -56.04 -0.20 -9.26
C SER A 372 -55.25 1.07 -8.95
N GLY A 373 -53.95 1.07 -9.18
CA GLY A 373 -53.11 2.24 -9.04
C GLY A 373 -51.99 2.26 -10.05
N THR A 374 -51.56 3.46 -10.42
CA THR A 374 -50.42 3.73 -11.32
C THR A 374 -49.34 4.45 -10.52
N ALA A 375 -48.23 3.80 -10.24
CA ALA A 375 -47.09 4.33 -9.51
C ALA A 375 -46.05 4.91 -10.47
N HIS A 376 -45.57 6.11 -10.17
CA HIS A 376 -44.44 6.74 -10.84
C HIS A 376 -43.19 6.55 -9.97
N MET A 377 -42.28 5.70 -10.45
CA MET A 377 -41.13 5.19 -9.72
C MET A 377 -39.81 5.74 -10.27
N ALA A 378 -38.73 5.60 -9.48
CA ALA A 378 -37.36 5.96 -9.83
C ALA A 378 -37.07 7.47 -9.85
N MET A 379 -37.96 8.30 -9.34
CA MET A 379 -37.72 9.74 -9.22
C MET A 379 -36.66 10.06 -8.16
N GLU A 380 -36.35 9.12 -7.27
CA GLU A 380 -35.24 9.20 -6.32
C GLU A 380 -33.85 9.28 -6.97
N TYR A 381 -33.74 8.87 -8.24
CA TYR A 381 -32.50 8.87 -9.02
C TYR A 381 -32.45 10.03 -10.01
N ILE A 382 -33.04 11.19 -9.71
CA ILE A 382 -32.87 12.39 -10.54
C ILE A 382 -31.89 13.33 -9.84
N PRO A 383 -30.66 13.57 -10.37
CA PRO A 383 -30.08 13.00 -11.61
C PRO A 383 -29.63 11.53 -11.45
N PRO A 384 -29.56 10.73 -12.54
CA PRO A 384 -29.33 9.28 -12.49
C PRO A 384 -27.86 8.93 -12.31
N THR A 385 -27.36 9.25 -11.13
CA THR A 385 -25.96 9.06 -10.74
C THR A 385 -25.87 8.09 -9.57
N LEU A 386 -24.73 7.41 -9.46
CA LEU A 386 -24.43 6.55 -8.32
C LEU A 386 -24.46 7.35 -7.00
N ASN A 387 -24.09 8.63 -7.04
CA ASN A 387 -24.19 9.51 -5.87
C ASN A 387 -25.63 9.68 -5.39
N SER A 388 -26.57 9.95 -6.31
CA SER A 388 -28.00 10.06 -5.98
C SER A 388 -28.55 8.77 -5.38
N ALA A 389 -28.12 7.62 -5.91
CA ALA A 389 -28.48 6.31 -5.39
C ALA A 389 -28.03 6.09 -3.95
N ILE A 390 -26.75 6.38 -3.67
CA ILE A 390 -26.18 6.18 -2.33
C ILE A 390 -26.76 7.17 -1.33
N ASN A 391 -26.88 8.45 -1.71
CA ASN A 391 -27.18 9.55 -0.79
C ASN A 391 -28.65 9.96 -0.75
N TYR A 392 -29.53 9.19 -1.36
CA TYR A 392 -30.96 9.49 -1.39
C TYR A 392 -31.52 9.89 -0.03
N ASN A 393 -32.16 11.06 -0.03
CA ASN A 393 -32.86 11.70 1.08
C ASN A 393 -32.08 11.77 2.41
N THR A 394 -30.74 11.78 2.31
CA THR A 394 -29.93 12.44 3.34
C THR A 394 -29.98 13.92 3.00
N PRO A 395 -30.37 14.82 3.94
CA PRO A 395 -30.59 16.23 3.62
C PRO A 395 -29.37 16.76 2.84
N PRO A 396 -29.61 17.47 1.72
CA PRO A 396 -28.55 17.88 0.81
C PRO A 396 -27.45 18.52 1.63
N PHE A 397 -26.22 18.07 1.40
CA PHE A 397 -25.00 18.55 2.04
C PHE A 397 -25.03 20.09 2.18
N LEU A 398 -25.56 20.58 3.29
CA LEU A 398 -25.32 21.96 3.69
C LEU A 398 -23.81 22.05 3.87
N PRO A 399 -23.14 23.07 3.32
CA PRO A 399 -21.71 23.25 3.57
C PRO A 399 -21.43 23.18 5.07
N GLY A 400 -20.77 22.10 5.52
CA GLY A 400 -20.50 21.83 6.94
C GLY A 400 -21.29 20.69 7.61
N SER A 401 -22.19 19.98 6.93
CA SER A 401 -22.79 18.76 7.49
C SER A 401 -21.80 17.59 7.47
N SER A 402 -21.72 16.83 8.57
CA SER A 402 -20.90 15.61 8.64
C SER A 402 -21.37 14.61 7.60
N PRO A 403 -20.46 13.96 6.85
CA PRO A 403 -20.83 12.96 5.85
C PRO A 403 -21.65 11.83 6.50
N ASN A 404 -22.64 11.31 5.76
CA ASN A 404 -23.40 10.17 6.22
C ASN A 404 -22.49 8.93 6.33
N GLN A 405 -22.95 7.91 7.07
CA GLN A 405 -22.13 6.74 7.38
C GLN A 405 -21.60 6.00 6.14
N PRO A 406 -22.40 5.75 5.06
CA PRO A 406 -21.88 5.17 3.82
C PRO A 406 -20.70 5.94 3.23
N MET A 407 -20.84 7.27 3.13
CA MET A 407 -19.81 8.11 2.51
C MET A 407 -18.53 8.15 3.34
N LYS A 408 -18.62 7.98 4.67
CA LYS A 408 -17.43 7.82 5.53
C LYS A 408 -16.68 6.53 5.21
N PHE A 409 -17.38 5.39 5.12
CA PHE A 409 -16.75 4.11 4.78
C PHE A 409 -16.13 4.16 3.37
N LEU A 410 -16.86 4.70 2.39
CA LEU A 410 -16.35 4.85 1.03
C LEU A 410 -15.12 5.76 0.98
N LEU A 411 -15.15 6.92 1.65
CA LEU A 411 -14.02 7.85 1.68
C LEU A 411 -12.81 7.19 2.34
N GLN A 412 -12.99 6.52 3.48
CA GLN A 412 -11.88 5.89 4.19
C GLN A 412 -11.19 4.82 3.32
N ARG A 413 -11.96 3.95 2.65
CA ARG A 413 -11.39 2.98 1.70
C ARG A 413 -10.75 3.65 0.48
N CYS A 414 -11.27 4.80 0.04
CA CYS A 414 -10.61 5.61 -0.99
C CYS A 414 -9.26 6.17 -0.51
N GLN A 415 -9.16 6.58 0.76
CA GLN A 415 -7.92 7.07 1.37
C GLN A 415 -6.87 5.97 1.52
N GLU A 416 -7.28 4.71 1.73
CA GLU A 416 -6.34 3.57 1.65
C GLU A 416 -5.71 3.46 0.26
N MET A 417 -6.45 3.71 -0.81
CA MET A 417 -5.96 3.60 -2.19
C MET A 417 -5.19 4.84 -2.64
N VAL A 418 -5.68 6.01 -2.25
CA VAL A 418 -5.15 7.34 -2.60
C VAL A 418 -5.19 8.20 -1.32
N PRO A 419 -4.09 8.28 -0.55
CA PRO A 419 -4.04 8.96 0.76
C PRO A 419 -4.60 10.38 0.77
N ASP A 420 -4.31 11.16 -0.28
CA ASP A 420 -4.77 12.55 -0.41
C ASP A 420 -6.23 12.69 -0.87
N CYS A 421 -6.97 11.60 -1.03
CA CYS A 421 -8.35 11.61 -1.50
C CYS A 421 -9.26 12.35 -0.53
N LYS A 422 -10.02 13.31 -1.06
CA LYS A 422 -10.99 14.10 -0.29
C LYS A 422 -12.41 13.66 -0.60
N MET A 423 -13.34 14.02 0.27
CA MET A 423 -14.78 13.82 0.03
C MET A 423 -15.24 14.44 -1.29
N SER A 424 -14.69 15.60 -1.68
CA SER A 424 -14.99 16.24 -2.97
C SER A 424 -14.62 15.37 -4.17
N ASP A 425 -13.51 14.63 -4.07
CA ASP A 425 -13.03 13.77 -5.15
C ASP A 425 -13.95 12.55 -5.29
N LEU A 426 -14.33 11.94 -4.17
CA LEU A 426 -15.30 10.84 -4.14
C LEU A 426 -16.66 11.27 -4.69
N VAL A 427 -17.22 12.40 -4.24
CA VAL A 427 -18.52 12.90 -4.71
C VAL A 427 -18.47 13.20 -6.22
N THR A 428 -17.36 13.75 -6.72
CA THR A 428 -17.18 13.97 -8.16
C THR A 428 -17.21 12.66 -8.92
N ALA A 429 -16.44 11.66 -8.48
CA ALA A 429 -16.42 10.33 -9.12
C ALA A 429 -17.80 9.66 -9.13
N LEU A 430 -18.57 9.77 -8.02
CA LEU A 430 -19.91 9.19 -7.92
C LEU A 430 -20.96 9.93 -8.77
N ASN A 431 -20.82 11.24 -8.96
CA ASN A 431 -21.69 12.03 -9.84
C ASN A 431 -21.42 11.77 -11.32
N GLU A 432 -20.17 11.50 -11.69
CA GLU A 432 -19.75 11.16 -13.06
C GLU A 432 -20.15 9.72 -13.46
N CYS A 433 -20.49 8.87 -12.49
CA CYS A 433 -20.88 7.48 -12.71
C CYS A 433 -22.41 7.37 -12.86
N PRO A 434 -22.95 7.12 -14.07
CA PRO A 434 -24.38 7.00 -14.28
C PRO A 434 -24.93 5.68 -13.74
N THR A 435 -26.17 5.68 -13.24
CA THR A 435 -26.92 4.43 -13.01
C THR A 435 -27.31 3.80 -14.35
N LEU A 436 -27.48 2.48 -14.35
CA LEU A 436 -27.79 1.73 -15.57
C LEU A 436 -29.31 1.49 -15.70
N PRO A 437 -29.85 1.31 -16.91
CA PRO A 437 -31.25 0.99 -17.12
C PRO A 437 -31.56 -0.51 -17.02
N GLU A 438 -31.00 -1.18 -16.00
CA GLU A 438 -31.13 -2.63 -15.79
C GLU A 438 -32.08 -2.96 -14.63
N ASP A 439 -32.84 -4.07 -14.78
CA ASP A 439 -33.84 -4.57 -13.82
C ASP A 439 -33.27 -5.57 -12.80
N ASP A 440 -31.95 -5.79 -12.79
CA ASP A 440 -31.24 -6.70 -11.90
C ASP A 440 -30.27 -5.93 -10.97
N ASP A 441 -29.63 -6.63 -10.04
CA ASP A 441 -28.60 -6.06 -9.16
C ASP A 441 -27.48 -5.40 -9.98
N GLN A 442 -27.36 -4.07 -9.86
CA GLN A 442 -26.34 -3.30 -10.57
C GLN A 442 -25.07 -3.22 -9.74
N LYS A 443 -23.93 -3.51 -10.37
CA LYS A 443 -22.61 -3.46 -9.71
C LYS A 443 -21.76 -2.32 -10.27
N PHE A 444 -21.14 -1.58 -9.36
CA PHE A 444 -20.24 -0.48 -9.65
C PHE A 444 -18.91 -0.70 -8.92
N PHE A 445 -17.84 -0.14 -9.48
CA PHE A 445 -16.50 -0.23 -8.92
C PHE A 445 -15.93 1.16 -8.71
N ILE A 446 -15.34 1.39 -7.54
CA ILE A 446 -14.59 2.60 -7.20
C ILE A 446 -13.13 2.19 -7.01
N TYR A 447 -12.21 2.78 -7.74
CA TYR A 447 -10.81 2.35 -7.79
C TYR A 447 -9.87 3.52 -8.16
N PRO A 448 -8.55 3.39 -7.91
CA PRO A 448 -7.59 4.42 -8.24
C PRO A 448 -7.20 4.38 -9.72
N LEU A 449 -7.19 5.55 -10.36
CA LEU A 449 -6.72 5.78 -11.71
C LEU A 449 -5.93 7.09 -11.74
N ASN A 450 -4.63 7.03 -12.08
CA ASN A 450 -3.74 8.20 -12.15
C ASN A 450 -3.67 9.02 -10.85
N GLY A 451 -3.64 8.34 -9.69
CA GLY A 451 -3.61 9.00 -8.38
C GLY A 451 -4.91 9.72 -8.01
N LYS A 452 -6.01 9.41 -8.70
CA LYS A 452 -7.36 9.88 -8.40
C LYS A 452 -8.31 8.71 -8.28
N ILE A 453 -9.44 8.91 -7.60
CA ILE A 453 -10.50 7.91 -7.54
C ILE A 453 -11.45 8.09 -8.73
N VAL A 454 -11.86 6.98 -9.33
CA VAL A 454 -12.85 6.92 -10.41
C VAL A 454 -13.90 5.88 -10.06
N ALA A 455 -15.16 6.12 -10.43
CA ALA A 455 -16.26 5.17 -10.28
C ALA A 455 -16.81 4.76 -11.65
N THR A 456 -17.04 3.46 -11.85
CA THR A 456 -17.52 2.92 -13.13
C THR A 456 -18.52 1.79 -12.94
N PRO A 457 -19.56 1.67 -13.80
CA PRO A 457 -20.42 0.48 -13.83
C PRO A 457 -19.65 -0.78 -14.31
N LYS A 458 -20.05 -1.95 -13.81
CA LYS A 458 -19.44 -3.27 -14.13
C LYS A 458 -19.42 -3.60 -15.62
N LEU A 459 -20.38 -3.08 -16.39
CA LEU A 459 -20.52 -3.39 -17.82
C LEU A 459 -19.35 -2.86 -18.67
N MET A 460 -18.52 -1.94 -18.16
CA MET A 460 -17.32 -1.52 -18.86
C MET A 460 -16.25 -2.62 -18.78
N THR A 461 -16.15 -3.39 -19.86
CA THR A 461 -15.21 -4.50 -20.00
C THR A 461 -13.96 -4.04 -20.76
N PRO A 462 -12.73 -4.37 -20.33
CA PRO A 462 -12.39 -5.09 -19.10
C PRO A 462 -12.44 -4.20 -17.85
N PRO A 463 -12.67 -4.77 -16.65
CA PRO A 463 -12.48 -4.02 -15.41
C PRO A 463 -11.05 -3.49 -15.34
N PRO A 464 -10.83 -2.36 -14.64
CA PRO A 464 -9.50 -1.78 -14.47
C PRO A 464 -8.52 -2.82 -13.92
N LEU A 465 -7.26 -2.74 -14.34
CA LEU A 465 -6.25 -3.72 -13.92
C LEU A 465 -6.13 -3.78 -12.39
N GLY A 466 -6.37 -4.96 -11.81
CA GLY A 466 -6.41 -5.17 -10.35
C GLY A 466 -7.82 -5.20 -9.74
N CYS A 467 -8.85 -4.82 -10.50
CA CYS A 467 -10.25 -5.01 -10.13
C CYS A 467 -10.77 -6.33 -10.72
N ASP A 468 -11.16 -7.27 -9.86
CA ASP A 468 -11.86 -8.47 -10.30
C ASP A 468 -13.34 -8.41 -9.89
N ALA A 469 -14.22 -8.33 -10.89
CA ALA A 469 -15.67 -8.28 -10.68
C ALA A 469 -16.25 -9.54 -10.02
N SER A 470 -15.49 -10.64 -9.97
CA SER A 470 -15.82 -11.88 -9.28
C SER A 470 -15.36 -11.91 -7.83
N ALA A 471 -14.59 -10.91 -7.36
CA ALA A 471 -14.03 -10.94 -6.02
C ALA A 471 -15.01 -10.37 -5.01
N ASP A 472 -15.35 -11.16 -4.00
CA ASP A 472 -16.22 -10.77 -2.89
C ASP A 472 -15.39 -10.41 -1.66
N PRO A 473 -15.81 -9.38 -0.90
CA PRO A 473 -15.14 -9.02 0.35
C PRO A 473 -15.25 -10.16 1.37
N GLU A 474 -14.19 -10.36 2.15
CA GLU A 474 -14.04 -11.51 3.04
C GLU A 474 -14.84 -11.43 4.34
N GLY A 475 -15.22 -10.22 4.75
CA GLY A 475 -15.95 -9.97 5.98
C GLY A 475 -17.41 -10.42 5.93
N ASP A 476 -18.13 -10.19 7.02
CA ASP A 476 -19.58 -10.31 7.11
C ASP A 476 -20.21 -8.91 7.13
N GLU A 477 -21.53 -8.78 7.15
CA GLU A 477 -22.17 -7.46 7.26
C GLU A 477 -21.79 -6.79 8.60
N GLU A 478 -21.09 -5.66 8.53
CA GLU A 478 -20.59 -4.90 9.70
C GLU A 478 -21.60 -3.85 10.15
N TRP A 479 -22.26 -3.22 9.18
CA TRP A 479 -23.20 -2.14 9.42
C TRP A 479 -24.38 -2.27 8.47
N SER A 480 -25.58 -2.04 8.98
CA SER A 480 -26.76 -1.82 8.17
C SER A 480 -27.64 -0.72 8.77
N GLU A 481 -28.26 0.06 7.88
CA GLU A 481 -29.34 0.99 8.23
C GLU A 481 -30.53 0.77 7.32
N SER A 482 -31.73 1.03 7.83
CA SER A 482 -32.96 1.08 7.06
C SER A 482 -33.75 2.31 7.47
N LYS A 483 -34.10 3.16 6.49
CA LYS A 483 -34.83 4.41 6.72
C LYS A 483 -36.00 4.53 5.76
N LYS A 484 -37.14 4.99 6.29
CA LYS A 484 -38.38 5.23 5.52
C LYS A 484 -38.50 6.70 5.14
N TYR A 485 -38.90 6.96 3.90
CA TYR A 485 -39.06 8.28 3.32
C TYR A 485 -40.39 8.38 2.58
N PHE A 486 -40.99 9.57 2.53
CA PHE A 486 -42.33 9.81 1.96
C PHE A 486 -42.33 10.46 0.56
N GLU A 487 -41.17 10.76 -0.02
CA GLU A 487 -41.03 11.47 -1.31
C GLU A 487 -39.69 11.05 -1.95
N PRO A 488 -39.54 11.02 -3.30
CA PRO A 488 -40.36 11.70 -4.30
C PRO A 488 -41.35 10.82 -5.05
N ASN A 489 -41.35 9.50 -4.88
CA ASN A 489 -42.26 8.61 -5.59
C ASN A 489 -43.73 8.81 -5.15
N PHE A 490 -44.66 8.76 -6.11
CA PHE A 490 -46.09 8.83 -5.84
C PHE A 490 -46.83 7.81 -6.70
N PHE A 491 -48.03 7.44 -6.28
CA PHE A 491 -48.95 6.69 -7.11
C PHE A 491 -50.29 7.41 -7.22
N ILE A 492 -50.96 7.16 -8.33
CA ILE A 492 -52.30 7.64 -8.62
C ILE A 492 -53.25 6.47 -8.42
N GLU A 493 -54.19 6.60 -7.49
CA GLU A 493 -55.24 5.60 -7.30
C GLU A 493 -56.36 5.75 -8.34
N HIS A 494 -56.77 4.62 -8.92
CA HIS A 494 -57.91 4.48 -9.81
C HIS A 494 -58.98 3.62 -9.14
N PHE A 495 -60.07 4.25 -8.75
CA PHE A 495 -61.18 3.59 -8.07
C PHE A 495 -62.42 3.57 -8.97
N THR A 496 -62.96 2.38 -9.25
CA THR A 496 -64.20 2.22 -10.03
C THR A 496 -65.27 1.57 -9.17
N CYS A 497 -66.40 2.27 -8.99
CA CYS A 497 -67.57 1.79 -8.26
C CYS A 497 -68.77 1.77 -9.20
N ASN A 498 -69.41 0.61 -9.40
CA ASN A 498 -70.54 0.43 -10.34
C ASN A 498 -70.24 0.97 -11.77
N GLY A 499 -69.02 0.75 -12.27
CA GLY A 499 -68.60 1.23 -13.58
C GLY A 499 -68.38 2.75 -13.69
N THR A 500 -68.52 3.50 -12.59
CA THR A 500 -68.22 4.94 -12.55
C THR A 500 -66.84 5.15 -11.92
N PRO A 501 -65.89 5.77 -12.66
CA PRO A 501 -64.58 6.10 -12.12
C PRO A 501 -64.67 7.29 -11.15
N ALA A 502 -64.03 7.18 -9.99
CA ALA A 502 -63.79 8.30 -9.08
C ALA A 502 -62.62 9.16 -9.58
N PRO A 503 -62.55 10.45 -9.18
CA PRO A 503 -61.39 11.28 -9.51
C PRO A 503 -60.10 10.66 -8.91
N PRO A 504 -58.99 10.66 -9.68
CA PRO A 504 -57.72 10.15 -9.20
C PRO A 504 -57.18 10.99 -8.04
N PHE A 505 -56.62 10.33 -7.02
CA PHE A 505 -55.93 10.99 -5.91
C PHE A 505 -54.46 10.57 -5.89
N PRO A 506 -53.50 11.53 -5.96
CA PRO A 506 -52.10 11.22 -5.80
C PRO A 506 -51.79 10.95 -4.33
N MET A 507 -51.11 9.85 -4.08
CA MET A 507 -50.72 9.40 -2.75
C MET A 507 -49.20 9.17 -2.70
N PRO A 508 -48.52 9.52 -1.60
CA PRO A 508 -47.09 9.32 -1.48
C PRO A 508 -46.76 7.83 -1.38
N ILE A 509 -45.65 7.43 -2.01
CA ILE A 509 -45.08 6.09 -1.85
C ILE A 509 -44.07 6.13 -0.71
N ILE A 510 -44.19 5.17 0.21
CA ILE A 510 -43.22 5.01 1.28
C ILE A 510 -42.04 4.24 0.73
N THR A 511 -40.88 4.88 0.61
CA THR A 511 -39.65 4.20 0.18
C THR A 511 -38.80 3.88 1.39
N THR A 512 -38.49 2.61 1.59
CA THR A 512 -37.51 2.13 2.56
C THR A 512 -36.18 1.98 1.86
N VAL A 513 -35.19 2.79 2.24
CA VAL A 513 -33.82 2.63 1.78
C VAL A 513 -33.04 1.86 2.81
N SER A 514 -32.56 0.69 2.39
CA SER A 514 -31.62 -0.14 3.14
C SER A 514 -30.21 0.10 2.61
N ARG A 515 -29.24 0.24 3.52
CA ARG A 515 -27.83 0.31 3.17
C ARG A 515 -27.08 -0.62 4.08
N SER A 516 -26.15 -1.39 3.55
CA SER A 516 -25.27 -2.21 4.37
C SER A 516 -23.84 -2.23 3.85
N TRP A 517 -22.90 -2.39 4.78
CA TRP A 517 -21.47 -2.41 4.52
C TRP A 517 -20.90 -3.76 4.92
N LYS A 518 -20.14 -4.34 4.00
CA LYS A 518 -19.38 -5.57 4.19
C LYS A 518 -17.89 -5.27 3.97
N PRO A 519 -17.04 -5.33 5.00
CA PRO A 519 -15.63 -4.97 4.90
C PRO A 519 -14.85 -6.04 4.14
N GLY A 520 -13.86 -5.61 3.36
CA GLY A 520 -12.88 -6.46 2.71
C GLY A 520 -11.47 -6.15 3.19
N THR A 521 -10.58 -7.14 3.13
CA THR A 521 -9.17 -6.92 3.49
C THR A 521 -8.34 -6.38 2.34
N GLY A 522 -8.85 -6.48 1.11
CA GLY A 522 -8.12 -6.22 -0.13
C GLY A 522 -7.35 -7.43 -0.67
N TYR A 523 -7.15 -8.50 0.12
CA TYR A 523 -6.33 -9.64 -0.32
C TYR A 523 -6.97 -10.42 -1.47
N LYS A 524 -8.26 -10.76 -1.39
CA LYS A 524 -8.99 -11.44 -2.46
C LYS A 524 -9.17 -10.50 -3.66
N LYS A 525 -8.12 -10.45 -4.49
CA LYS A 525 -8.06 -9.71 -5.76
C LYS A 525 -8.40 -8.21 -5.64
N GLY A 526 -8.08 -7.58 -4.51
CA GLY A 526 -8.18 -6.13 -4.34
C GLY A 526 -9.46 -5.59 -3.71
N CYS A 527 -10.46 -6.42 -3.36
CA CYS A 527 -11.72 -5.90 -2.83
C CYS A 527 -11.58 -5.42 -1.36
N LEU A 528 -11.71 -4.11 -1.15
CA LEU A 528 -11.63 -3.43 0.16
C LEU A 528 -12.98 -3.35 0.89
N GLY A 529 -14.07 -3.67 0.19
CA GLY A 529 -15.40 -3.73 0.78
C GLY A 529 -16.52 -3.62 -0.25
N GLU A 530 -17.73 -3.86 0.23
CA GLU A 530 -18.96 -3.74 -0.54
C GLU A 530 -19.98 -2.89 0.21
N LEU A 531 -20.48 -1.85 -0.45
CA LEU A 531 -21.68 -1.14 -0.05
C LEU A 531 -22.87 -1.70 -0.83
N THR A 532 -23.84 -2.27 -0.13
CA THR A 532 -25.12 -2.67 -0.71
C THR A 532 -26.16 -1.59 -0.42
N VAL A 533 -26.92 -1.19 -1.43
CA VAL A 533 -28.02 -0.22 -1.31
C VAL A 533 -29.27 -0.85 -1.91
N GLY A 534 -30.35 -0.95 -1.14
CA GLY A 534 -31.64 -1.45 -1.59
C GLY A 534 -32.75 -0.43 -1.39
N HIS A 535 -33.68 -0.38 -2.32
CA HIS A 535 -34.85 0.49 -2.27
C HIS A 535 -36.11 -0.39 -2.37
N ASP A 536 -36.86 -0.45 -1.27
CA ASP A 536 -38.12 -1.16 -1.17
C ASP A 536 -39.24 -0.15 -0.98
N SER A 537 -40.04 0.03 -2.01
CA SER A 537 -41.13 0.99 -2.05
C SER A 537 -42.47 0.32 -1.72
N THR A 538 -43.34 1.02 -1.01
CA THR A 538 -44.68 0.54 -0.66
C THR A 538 -45.73 1.56 -1.10
N ALA A 539 -46.63 1.14 -2.00
CA ALA A 539 -47.80 1.90 -2.41
C ALA A 539 -49.02 1.41 -1.62
N ASN A 540 -49.53 2.27 -0.72
CA ASN A 540 -50.67 1.94 0.15
C ASN A 540 -51.96 2.48 -0.43
N ILE A 541 -52.72 1.63 -1.13
CA ILE A 541 -54.01 1.98 -1.73
C ILE A 541 -55.05 2.13 -0.61
N ILE A 542 -55.64 3.32 -0.51
CA ILE A 542 -56.68 3.64 0.49
C ILE A 542 -57.98 3.93 -0.26
N PRO A 543 -58.82 2.91 -0.46
CA PRO A 543 -60.07 3.00 -1.21
C PRO A 543 -60.99 4.11 -0.70
N GLY A 544 -61.62 4.82 -1.64
CA GLY A 544 -62.76 5.67 -1.34
C GLY A 544 -63.99 4.86 -0.89
N PHE A 545 -64.99 5.55 -0.33
CA PHE A 545 -66.27 4.92 0.01
C PHE A 545 -67.06 4.56 -1.28
N CYS A 546 -67.43 3.29 -1.44
CA CYS A 546 -68.37 2.83 -2.48
C CYS A 546 -69.64 2.29 -1.82
N SER A 547 -70.80 2.87 -2.15
CA SER A 547 -72.10 2.35 -1.76
C SER A 547 -72.55 1.29 -2.77
N CYS A 548 -72.20 0.02 -2.53
CA CYS A 548 -72.79 -1.08 -3.28
C CYS A 548 -74.29 -1.19 -2.95
N PRO A 549 -75.19 -1.28 -3.95
CA PRO A 549 -76.59 -1.59 -3.69
C PRO A 549 -76.70 -2.98 -3.04
N ILE A 550 -77.39 -3.06 -1.90
CA ILE A 550 -77.73 -4.32 -1.25
C ILE A 550 -78.72 -5.04 -2.18
N ILE A 551 -78.33 -6.19 -2.72
CA ILE A 551 -79.22 -7.09 -3.47
C ILE A 551 -79.83 -8.10 -2.49
#